data_AF-A0AAJ5SB03-F1
#
_entry.id   AF-A0AAJ5SB03-F1
#
_cell.length_a   1.000
_cell.length_b   1.000
_cell.length_c   1.000
_cell.angle_alpha   90.00
_cell.angle_beta   90.00
_cell.angle_gamma   90.00
#
_symmetry.space_group_name_H-M   'P 1'
#
loop_
_entity.id
_entity.type
_entity.pdbx_description
1 polymer ?
#
loop_
_entity_poly.entity_id
_entity_poly.type
_entity_poly.pdbx_seq_one_letter_code
_entity_poly.pdbx_strand_id
1 'polypeptide(L)'
;MSQHFLKFFHERSGCDVRIQLGWDRPLQGFYLVALKEDQDSLPDDDDGVVYSNLNGVGHPKDLSIFKQVSNQLGFPIPDVMWRAAYLDSQHNAVNKQVFYAADGRVVAPF
;
A
#
# COMPACT_ATOMS: atom_id res chain seq x y z
N MET A 1 -3.34 -3.81 -13.00
CA MET A 1 -2.70 -3.85 -11.67
C MET A 1 -3.48 -4.74 -10.72
N SER A 2 -2.80 -5.47 -9.85
CA SER A 2 -3.37 -5.99 -8.60
C SER A 2 -3.16 -4.94 -7.51
N GLN A 3 -4.13 -4.79 -6.62
CA GLN A 3 -4.13 -3.77 -5.58
C GLN A 3 -4.52 -4.41 -4.26
N HIS A 4 -3.69 -4.24 -3.26
CA HIS A 4 -3.94 -4.65 -1.90
C HIS A 4 -4.04 -3.38 -1.08
N PHE A 5 -5.11 -3.25 -0.30
CA PHE A 5 -5.36 -2.11 0.56
C PHE A 5 -5.29 -2.55 2.01
N LEU A 6 -4.67 -1.73 2.85
CA LEU A 6 -4.55 -1.94 4.28
C LEU A 6 -4.95 -0.63 4.96
N LYS A 7 -5.89 -0.67 5.89
CA LYS A 7 -6.23 0.48 6.73
C LYS A 7 -5.80 0.20 8.17
N PHE A 8 -5.10 1.15 8.76
CA PHE A 8 -4.71 1.09 10.17
C PHE A 8 -4.67 2.50 10.76
N PHE A 9 -4.93 2.58 12.06
CA PHE A 9 -4.81 3.83 12.79
C PHE A 9 -3.35 4.08 13.15
N HIS A 10 -2.79 5.22 12.74
CA HIS A 10 -1.42 5.57 13.07
C HIS A 10 -1.38 6.42 14.34
N GLU A 11 -1.17 5.77 15.48
CA GLU A 11 -1.20 6.40 16.82
C GLU A 11 -0.30 7.64 16.94
N ARG A 12 0.84 7.66 16.25
CA ARG A 12 1.79 8.79 16.29
C ARG A 12 1.27 10.04 15.57
N SER A 13 0.49 9.87 14.50
CA SER A 13 -0.11 11.00 13.77
C SER A 13 -1.54 11.26 14.21
N GLY A 14 -2.19 10.34 14.91
CA GLY A 14 -3.58 10.46 15.33
C GLY A 14 -4.60 10.37 14.19
N CYS A 15 -4.20 9.87 13.01
CA CYS A 15 -5.03 9.76 11.82
C CYS A 15 -5.08 8.31 11.32
N ASP A 16 -6.14 7.96 10.59
CA ASP A 16 -6.17 6.71 9.84
C ASP A 16 -5.22 6.79 8.64
N VAL A 17 -4.48 5.72 8.39
CA VAL A 17 -3.60 5.61 7.23
C VAL A 17 -4.03 4.42 6.39
N ARG A 18 -4.17 4.67 5.10
CA ARG A 18 -4.49 3.69 4.07
C ARG A 18 -3.24 3.41 3.25
N ILE A 19 -2.73 2.18 3.32
CA ILE A 19 -1.64 1.71 2.48
C ILE A 19 -2.20 0.93 1.32
N GLN A 20 -1.72 1.24 0.12
CA GLN A 20 -1.95 0.51 -1.10
C GLN A 20 -0.63 -0.10 -1.57
N LEU A 21 -0.56 -1.42 -1.64
CA LEU A 21 0.56 -2.19 -2.20
C LEU A 21 0.02 -2.97 -3.41
N GLY A 22 0.75 -2.98 -4.52
CA GLY A 22 0.28 -3.72 -5.68
C GLY A 22 1.37 -4.06 -6.68
N TRP A 23 0.99 -4.87 -7.66
CA TRP A 23 1.80 -5.15 -8.83
C TRP A 23 1.17 -4.49 -10.06
N ASP A 24 1.97 -3.70 -10.75
CA ASP A 24 1.60 -3.14 -12.04
C ASP A 24 2.18 -3.98 -13.18
N ARG A 25 1.29 -4.61 -13.95
CA ARG A 25 1.65 -5.46 -15.09
C ARG A 25 2.26 -4.68 -16.27
N PRO A 26 1.69 -3.55 -16.74
CA PRO A 26 2.28 -2.82 -17.85
C PRO A 26 3.69 -2.28 -17.52
N LEU A 27 3.92 -1.83 -16.28
CA LEU A 27 5.22 -1.34 -15.84
C LEU A 27 6.13 -2.45 -15.27
N GLN A 28 5.61 -3.69 -15.17
CA GLN A 28 6.27 -4.86 -14.59
C GLN A 28 7.02 -4.54 -13.30
N GLY A 29 6.33 -3.88 -12.37
CA GLY A 29 6.93 -3.50 -11.10
C GLY A 29 5.90 -3.34 -10.00
N PHE A 30 6.41 -3.38 -8.78
CA PHE A 30 5.63 -3.18 -7.58
C PHE A 30 5.48 -1.69 -7.29
N TYR A 31 4.41 -1.33 -6.60
CA TYR A 31 4.19 0.02 -6.13
C TYR A 31 3.63 0.00 -4.72
N LEU A 32 4.00 1.02 -3.94
CA LEU A 32 3.49 1.26 -2.60
C LEU A 32 3.13 2.73 -2.47
N VAL A 33 1.91 2.99 -2.00
CA VAL A 33 1.38 4.31 -1.68
C VAL A 33 0.77 4.24 -0.29
N ALA A 34 0.99 5.25 0.53
CA ALA A 34 0.40 5.41 1.85
C ALA A 34 -0.27 6.79 1.89
N LEU A 35 -1.56 6.80 2.20
CA LEU A 35 -2.43 7.96 2.22
C LEU A 35 -2.98 8.13 3.64
N LYS A 36 -3.03 9.36 4.15
CA LYS A 36 -3.78 9.66 5.37
C LYS A 36 -5.26 9.78 4.99
N GLU A 37 -6.10 9.02 5.66
CA GLU A 37 -7.52 9.30 5.74
C GLU A 37 -7.73 10.19 6.96
N ASP A 38 -7.56 11.50 6.76
CA ASP A 38 -8.04 12.47 7.71
C ASP A 38 -9.48 12.86 7.31
N GLN A 39 -10.43 12.73 8.23
CA GLN A 39 -11.85 12.99 7.96
C GLN A 39 -12.14 14.45 7.57
N ASP A 40 -11.21 15.38 7.81
CA ASP A 40 -11.39 16.82 7.59
C ASP A 40 -10.64 17.35 6.34
N SER A 41 -9.83 16.51 5.70
CA SER A 41 -9.02 16.94 4.54
C SER A 41 -9.83 16.86 3.25
N LEU A 42 -10.13 18.03 2.69
CA LEU A 42 -10.78 18.22 1.39
C LEU A 42 -10.04 17.43 0.28
N PRO A 43 -10.77 16.92 -0.74
CA PRO A 43 -10.23 16.00 -1.76
C PRO A 43 -9.18 16.57 -2.73
N ASP A 44 -8.67 17.79 -2.50
CA ASP A 44 -7.79 18.53 -3.41
C ASP A 44 -6.39 18.78 -2.84
N ASP A 45 -6.13 18.43 -1.57
CA ASP A 45 -4.84 18.70 -0.93
C ASP A 45 -3.89 17.50 -1.12
N ASP A 46 -2.91 17.67 -2.02
CA ASP A 46 -1.79 16.73 -2.27
C ASP A 46 -0.97 16.43 -0.99
N ASP A 47 -1.25 17.11 0.13
CA ASP A 47 -0.63 16.97 1.45
C ASP A 47 -1.13 15.72 2.24
N GLY A 48 -2.14 15.01 1.72
CA GLY A 48 -2.64 13.75 2.29
C GLY A 48 -1.76 12.52 2.02
N VAL A 49 -0.74 12.62 1.17
CA VAL A 49 0.11 11.48 0.80
C VAL A 49 1.27 11.31 1.80
N VAL A 50 1.16 10.35 2.72
CA VAL A 50 2.26 10.01 3.66
C VAL A 50 3.51 9.56 2.90
N TYR A 51 3.29 8.74 1.87
CA TYR A 51 4.37 8.20 1.05
C TYR A 51 3.82 7.74 -0.29
N SER A 52 4.48 8.08 -1.39
CA SER A 52 4.17 7.53 -2.71
C SER A 52 5.46 7.22 -3.44
N ASN A 53 5.71 5.95 -3.71
CA ASN A 53 6.86 5.58 -4.54
C ASN A 53 6.68 5.97 -6.01
N LEU A 54 5.43 6.19 -6.43
CA LEU A 54 5.08 6.60 -7.79
C LEU A 54 5.59 8.00 -8.13
N ASN A 55 5.72 8.87 -7.13
CA ASN A 55 6.21 10.25 -7.32
C ASN A 55 7.74 10.35 -7.32
N GLY A 56 8.46 9.27 -6.99
CA GLY A 56 9.92 9.29 -6.80
C GLY A 56 10.68 8.25 -7.63
N VAL A 57 10.66 6.99 -7.18
CA VAL A 57 11.56 5.93 -7.67
C VAL A 57 10.91 5.06 -8.76
N GLY A 58 9.60 5.19 -8.99
CA GLY A 58 8.87 4.48 -10.04
C GLY A 58 8.35 3.11 -9.60
N HIS A 59 8.53 2.08 -10.44
CA HIS A 59 7.99 0.73 -10.23
C HIS A 59 9.13 -0.30 -10.08
N PRO A 60 9.76 -0.41 -8.90
CA PRO A 60 10.83 -1.37 -8.68
C PRO A 60 10.32 -2.81 -8.79
N LYS A 61 11.17 -3.70 -9.28
CA LYS A 61 10.87 -5.14 -9.42
C LYS A 61 11.00 -5.91 -8.11
N ASP A 62 11.55 -5.28 -7.08
CA ASP A 62 11.85 -5.89 -5.79
C ASP A 62 11.05 -5.26 -4.66
N LEU A 63 10.46 -6.11 -3.82
CA LEU A 63 9.75 -5.70 -2.61
C LEU A 63 10.68 -5.21 -1.49
N SER A 64 11.99 -5.43 -1.62
CA SER A 64 13.00 -5.10 -0.61
C SER A 64 13.01 -3.61 -0.25
N ILE A 65 12.85 -2.74 -1.26
CA ILE A 65 12.81 -1.28 -1.07
C ILE A 65 11.58 -0.90 -0.23
N PHE A 66 10.43 -1.51 -0.52
CA PHE A 66 9.19 -1.26 0.21
C PHE A 66 9.23 -1.79 1.64
N LYS A 67 9.88 -2.93 1.88
CA LYS A 67 10.11 -3.43 3.25
C LYS A 67 10.95 -2.46 4.07
N GLN A 68 12.00 -1.90 3.47
CA GLN A 68 12.84 -0.91 4.15
C GLN A 68 12.06 0.38 4.44
N VAL A 69 11.28 0.88 3.47
CA VAL A 69 10.41 2.04 3.64
C VAL A 69 9.35 1.80 4.72
N SER A 70 8.69 0.64 4.70
CA SER A 70 7.70 0.25 5.71
C SER A 70 8.31 0.23 7.11
N ASN A 71 9.55 -0.25 7.25
CA ASN A 71 10.25 -0.27 8.52
C ASN A 71 10.69 1.13 8.98
N GLN A 72 11.12 1.99 8.05
CA GLN A 72 11.49 3.38 8.35
C GLN A 72 10.29 4.23 8.76
N LEU A 73 9.16 4.07 8.07
CA LEU A 73 7.92 4.79 8.35
C LEU A 73 7.11 4.17 9.50
N GLY A 74 7.45 2.95 9.93
CA GLY A 74 6.74 2.24 10.99
C GLY A 74 5.35 1.76 10.56
N PHE A 75 5.20 1.41 9.28
CA PHE A 75 3.94 0.88 8.75
C PHE A 75 3.79 -0.60 9.09
N PRO A 76 2.69 -1.02 9.75
CA PRO A 76 2.45 -2.40 10.11
C PRO A 76 1.86 -3.18 8.92
N ILE A 77 2.61 -3.30 7.82
CA ILE A 77 2.16 -4.06 6.65
C ILE A 77 2.30 -5.55 6.93
N PRO A 78 1.20 -6.33 6.93
CA PRO A 78 1.24 -7.74 7.31
C PRO A 78 1.90 -8.60 6.21
N ASP A 79 2.61 -9.65 6.61
CA ASP A 79 3.30 -10.60 5.71
C ASP A 79 2.40 -11.19 4.62
N VAL A 80 1.12 -11.38 4.90
CA VAL A 80 0.14 -11.86 3.93
C VAL A 80 -0.01 -10.93 2.73
N MET A 81 0.10 -9.61 2.93
CA MET A 81 -0.03 -8.62 1.88
C MET A 81 1.20 -8.63 0.97
N TRP A 82 2.40 -8.71 1.57
CA TRP A 82 3.66 -8.87 0.84
C TRP A 82 3.66 -10.14 -0.01
N ARG A 83 3.26 -11.27 0.58
CA ARG A 83 3.19 -12.55 -0.11
C ARG A 83 2.16 -12.54 -1.23
N ALA A 84 0.99 -11.93 -1.00
CA ALA A 84 -0.05 -11.82 -2.01
C ALA A 84 0.42 -11.00 -3.22
N ALA A 85 1.02 -9.83 -2.98
CA ALA A 85 1.60 -9.01 -4.05
C ALA A 85 2.68 -9.78 -4.84
N TYR A 86 3.58 -10.49 -4.14
CA TYR A 86 4.61 -11.30 -4.77
C TYR A 86 4.03 -12.42 -5.64
N LEU A 87 3.01 -13.13 -5.16
CA LEU A 87 2.31 -14.13 -5.97
C LEU A 87 1.64 -13.49 -7.19
N ASP A 88 1.03 -12.32 -7.02
CA ASP A 88 0.38 -11.62 -8.12
C ASP A 88 1.39 -11.17 -9.20
N SER A 89 2.65 -10.87 -8.84
CA SER A 89 3.71 -10.64 -9.83
C SER A 89 4.11 -11.91 -10.58
N GLN A 90 4.25 -13.04 -9.87
CA GLN A 90 4.56 -14.35 -10.48
C GLN A 90 3.47 -14.80 -11.45
N HIS A 91 2.21 -14.57 -11.11
CA HIS A 91 1.06 -14.95 -11.93
C HIS A 91 0.64 -13.86 -12.94
N ASN A 92 1.30 -12.70 -12.96
CA ASN A 92 0.87 -11.52 -13.72
C ASN A 92 -0.61 -11.18 -13.52
N ALA A 93 -1.09 -11.34 -12.28
CA ALA A 93 -2.47 -11.09 -11.93
C ALA A 93 -2.80 -9.60 -12.05
N VAL A 94 -3.94 -9.30 -12.66
CA VAL A 94 -4.46 -7.94 -12.84
C VAL A 94 -5.94 -7.91 -12.51
N ASN A 95 -6.48 -6.72 -12.22
CA ASN A 95 -7.89 -6.50 -11.86
C ASN A 95 -8.29 -7.23 -10.58
N LYS A 96 -7.38 -7.27 -9.61
CA LYS A 96 -7.59 -7.88 -8.31
C LYS A 96 -7.49 -6.80 -7.24
N GLN A 97 -8.50 -6.67 -6.41
CA GLN A 97 -8.51 -5.77 -5.27
C GLN A 97 -8.77 -6.58 -4.01
N VAL A 98 -7.91 -6.44 -3.00
CA VAL A 98 -8.04 -7.14 -1.72
C VAL A 98 -7.83 -6.15 -0.60
N PHE A 99 -8.70 -6.17 0.39
CA PHE A 99 -8.65 -5.27 1.54
C PHE A 99 -8.23 -6.05 2.76
N TYR A 100 -7.31 -5.51 3.55
CA TYR A 100 -6.74 -6.11 4.74
C TYR A 100 -6.97 -5.19 5.94
N ALA A 101 -7.20 -5.80 7.09
CA ALA A 101 -7.09 -5.15 8.39
C ALA A 101 -5.63 -5.14 8.87
N ALA A 102 -5.32 -4.27 9.85
CA ALA A 102 -4.01 -4.24 10.53
C ALA A 102 -3.56 -5.60 11.09
N ASP A 103 -4.51 -6.48 11.43
CA ASP A 103 -4.28 -7.86 11.89
C ASP A 103 -3.89 -8.85 10.76
N GLY A 104 -3.86 -8.39 9.50
CA GLY A 104 -3.61 -9.23 8.32
C GLY A 104 -4.84 -10.02 7.83
N ARG A 105 -6.01 -9.85 8.44
CA ARG A 105 -7.24 -10.48 7.95
C ARG A 105 -7.73 -9.79 6.70
N VAL A 106 -8.20 -10.56 5.72
CA VAL A 106 -8.91 -10.02 4.57
C VAL A 106 -10.29 -9.56 5.01
N VAL A 107 -10.65 -8.32 4.67
CA VAL A 107 -11.92 -7.66 5.02
C VAL A 107 -12.67 -7.22 3.77
N ALA A 108 -13.92 -6.79 3.95
CA ALA A 108 -14.69 -6.16 2.90
C ALA A 108 -14.06 -4.82 2.46
N PRO A 109 -14.31 -4.36 1.22
CA PRO A 109 -13.92 -3.01 0.78
C PRO A 109 -14.47 -1.94 1.73
N PHE A 110 -13.66 -0.92 1.97
CA PHE A 110 -14.00 0.26 2.80
C PHE A 110 -13.92 1.55 1.98
#